data_AF-A0A3M8FV99-F1
#
_entry.id   AF-A0A3M8FV99-F1
#
_cell.length_a   1.000
_cell.length_b   1.000
_cell.length_c   1.000
_cell.angle_alpha   90.00
_cell.angle_beta   90.00
_cell.angle_gamma   90.00
#
_symmetry.space_group_name_H-M   'P 1'
#
loop_
_entity.id
_entity.type
_entity.pdbx_description
1 polymer ?
#
loop_
_entity_poly.entity_id
_entity_poly.type
_entity_poly.pdbx_seq_one_letter_code
_entity_poly.pdbx_strand_id
1 'polypeptide(L)' 'MPQLKVLRADLALAGIPYQTSDGFADFHSLRVSAATAYARVGMSLRSRQAAMRHTDSRLTDTVYTDERLLPVA' A
#
# COMPACT_ATOMS: atom_id res chain seq x y z
N MET A 1 -3.91 -10.80 15.85
CA MET A 1 -4.08 -10.11 14.55
C MET A 1 -5.56 -10.13 14.20
N PRO A 2 -6.18 -8.98 13.82
CA PRO A 2 -7.55 -8.97 13.32
C PRO A 2 -7.69 -9.87 12.09
N GLN A 3 -8.81 -10.58 11.99
CA GLN A 3 -9.08 -11.47 10.86
C GLN A 3 -9.63 -10.68 9.67
N LEU A 4 -9.47 -11.21 8.46
CA LEU A 4 -10.03 -10.60 7.25
C LEU A 4 -11.55 -10.42 7.33
N LYS A 5 -12.26 -11.31 8.04
CA LYS A 5 -13.70 -11.20 8.29
C LYS A 5 -14.05 -9.91 9.05
N VAL A 6 -13.25 -9.55 10.05
CA VAL A 6 -13.46 -8.33 10.84
C VAL A 6 -13.19 -7.11 9.97
N LEU A 7 -12.08 -7.08 9.24
CA LEU A 7 -11.77 -6.00 8.31
C LEU A 7 -12.90 -5.76 7.30
N ARG A 8 -13.47 -6.81 6.71
CA ARG A 8 -14.59 -6.68 5.76
C ARG A 8 -15.84 -6.09 6.40
N ALA A 9 -16.13 -6.43 7.66
CA ALA A 9 -17.25 -5.84 8.39
C ALA A 9 -17.01 -4.34 8.65
N ASP A 10 -15.80 -3.98 9.06
CA ASP A 10 -15.41 -2.57 9.27
C ASP A 10 -15.47 -1.76 7.98
N LEU A 11 -14.99 -2.32 6.86
CA LEU A 11 -15.07 -1.68 5.54
C LEU A 11 -16.52 -1.48 5.10
N ALA A 12 -17.39 -2.47 5.30
CA ALA A 12 -18.81 -2.35 4.99
C ALA A 12 -19.49 -1.27 5.85
N LEU A 13 -19.16 -1.19 7.14
CA LEU A 13 -19.65 -0.15 8.05
C LEU A 13 -19.18 1.26 7.62
N ALA A 14 -17.94 1.36 7.13
CA ALA A 14 -17.35 2.61 6.63
C ALA A 14 -17.78 2.98 5.20
N GLY A 15 -18.56 2.14 4.51
CA GLY A 15 -18.96 2.37 3.11
C GLY A 15 -17.80 2.21 2.11
N ILE A 16 -16.74 1.49 2.48
CA ILE A 16 -15.58 1.25 1.62
C ILE A 16 -15.74 -0.11 0.92
N PRO A 17 -15.73 -0.15 -0.43
CA PRO A 17 -15.81 -1.42 -1.15
C PRO A 17 -14.55 -2.26 -0.93
N TYR A 18 -14.73 -3.53 -0.56
CA TYR A 18 -13.60 -4.45 -0.38
C TYR A 18 -12.86 -4.75 -1.69
N GLN A 19 -13.56 -4.74 -2.82
CA GLN A 19 -12.98 -4.98 -4.14
C GLN A 19 -13.42 -3.87 -5.10
N THR A 20 -12.47 -3.36 -5.88
CA THR A 20 -12.66 -2.38 -6.95
C THR A 20 -11.97 -2.88 -8.22
N SER A 21 -12.02 -2.10 -9.30
CA SER A 21 -11.22 -2.34 -10.50
C SER A 21 -9.71 -2.29 -10.23
N ASP A 22 -9.28 -1.55 -9.20
CA ASP A 22 -7.88 -1.36 -8.84
C ASP A 22 -7.34 -2.46 -7.91
N GLY A 23 -8.22 -3.32 -7.38
CA GLY A 23 -7.83 -4.44 -6.52
C GLY A 23 -8.66 -4.53 -5.24
N PHE A 24 -8.02 -4.95 -4.16
CA PHE A 24 -8.67 -5.27 -2.88
C PHE A 24 -8.23 -4.34 -1.76
N ALA A 25 -9.16 -3.90 -0.92
CA ALA A 25 -8.89 -3.20 0.34
C ALA A 25 -8.62 -4.21 1.47
N ASP A 26 -7.54 -4.98 1.36
CA ASP A 26 -7.12 -5.95 2.39
C ASP A 26 -5.91 -5.45 3.19
N PHE A 27 -5.41 -6.27 4.12
CA PHE A 27 -4.21 -5.91 4.89
C PHE A 27 -2.95 -5.75 4.02
N HIS A 28 -2.88 -6.43 2.87
CA HIS A 28 -1.74 -6.32 1.97
C HIS A 28 -1.78 -5.00 1.18
N SER A 29 -2.97 -4.51 0.85
CA SER A 29 -3.15 -3.19 0.21
C SER A 29 -2.59 -2.04 1.05
N LEU A 30 -2.62 -2.17 2.38
CA LEU A 30 -1.99 -1.22 3.31
C LEU A 30 -0.47 -1.14 3.11
N ARG A 31 0.15 -2.24 2.68
CA ARG A 31 1.57 -2.30 2.39
C ARG A 31 1.93 -1.47 1.15
N VAL A 32 1.11 -1.55 0.10
CA VAL A 32 1.25 -0.71 -1.11
C VAL A 32 1.00 0.76 -0.75
N SER A 33 -0.05 1.03 0.03
CA SER A 33 -0.40 2.37 0.47
C SER A 33 0.72 3.03 1.28
N ALA A 34 1.37 2.29 2.18
CA ALA A 34 2.48 2.79 2.98
C ALA A 34 3.71 3.12 2.13
N ALA A 35 4.14 2.22 1.24
CA ALA A 35 5.30 2.48 0.39
C ALA A 35 5.07 3.65 -0.59
N THR A 36 3.86 3.77 -1.12
CA THR A 36 3.44 4.91 -1.94
C THR A 36 3.44 6.21 -1.15
N ALA A 37 2.90 6.23 0.07
CA ALA A 37 2.93 7.40 0.94
C ALA A 37 4.36 7.85 1.26
N TYR A 38 5.28 6.91 1.50
CA TYR A 38 6.69 7.22 1.71
C TYR A 38 7.34 7.85 0.46
N ALA A 39 7.03 7.31 -0.73
CA ALA A 39 7.54 7.88 -1.97
C ALA A 39 7.02 9.30 -2.20
N ARG A 40 5.73 9.55 -1.91
CA ARG A 40 5.10 10.88 -2.05
C ARG A 40 5.72 11.96 -1.17
N VAL A 41 6.22 11.61 0.03
CA VAL A 41 6.91 12.56 0.92
C VAL A 41 8.41 12.70 0.62
N GLY A 42 8.89 12.12 -0.50
CA GLY A 42 10.29 12.22 -0.92
C GLY A 42 11.25 11.30 -0.14
N MET A 43 10.74 10.28 0.55
CA MET A 43 11.60 9.32 1.26
C MET A 43 12.47 8.55 0.25
N SER A 44 13.78 8.50 0.49
CA SER A 44 14.74 7.83 -0.39
C SER A 44 14.36 6.35 -0.60
N LEU A 45 14.64 5.80 -1.80
CA LEU A 45 14.34 4.39 -2.12
C LEU A 45 14.96 3.43 -1.10
N ARG A 46 16.19 3.68 -0.63
CA ARG A 46 16.86 2.81 0.34
C ARG A 46 16.17 2.84 1.70
N SER A 47 15.76 4.03 2.16
CA SER A 47 15.01 4.18 3.42
C SER A 47 13.64 3.51 3.33
N ARG A 48 12.93 3.66 2.19
CA ARG A 48 11.68 2.94 1.91
C ARG A 48 11.89 1.43 1.94
N GLN A 49 12.89 0.92 1.23
CA GLN A 49 13.20 -0.51 1.18
C GLN A 49 13.50 -1.08 2.57
N ALA A 50 14.25 -0.35 3.40
CA ALA A 50 14.54 -0.75 4.77
C ALA A 50 13.29 -0.75 5.66
N ALA A 51 12.44 0.29 5.57
CA ALA A 51 11.18 0.37 6.31
C ALA A 51 10.24 -0.78 5.93
N MET A 52 10.17 -1.10 4.64
CA MET A 52 9.37 -2.19 4.11
C MET A 52 10.00 -3.57 4.33
N ARG A 53 11.28 -3.66 4.68
CA ARG A 53 12.04 -4.92 4.81
C ARG A 53 12.06 -5.74 3.52
N HIS A 54 12.22 -5.08 2.37
CA HIS A 54 12.35 -5.75 1.09
C HIS A 54 13.79 -6.15 0.81
N THR A 55 14.00 -7.39 0.39
CA THR A 55 15.31 -7.89 -0.03
C THR A 55 15.79 -7.20 -1.30
N ASP A 56 14.90 -7.02 -2.28
CA ASP A 56 15.19 -6.37 -3.56
C ASP A 56 14.52 -4.98 -3.62
N SER A 57 15.26 -3.99 -4.12
CA SER A 57 14.77 -2.63 -4.33
C SER A 57 13.57 -2.59 -5.31
N ARG A 58 13.55 -3.48 -6.32
CA ARG A 58 12.47 -3.58 -7.31
C ARG A 58 11.12 -3.86 -6.67
N LEU A 59 11.07 -4.62 -5.58
CA LEU A 59 9.81 -4.83 -4.85
C LEU A 59 9.24 -3.50 -4.37
N THR A 60 10.09 -2.65 -3.79
CA THR A 60 9.65 -1.35 -3.27
C THR A 60 9.17 -0.44 -4.39
N ASP A 61 9.92 -0.39 -5.50
CA ASP A 61 9.68 0.61 -6.55
C ASP A 61 8.62 0.19 -7.56
N THR A 62 8.50 -1.09 -7.91
CA THR A 62 7.57 -1.55 -8.96
C THR A 62 6.37 -2.31 -8.43
N VAL A 63 6.51 -3.06 -7.33
CA VAL A 63 5.42 -3.92 -6.83
C VAL A 63 4.59 -3.22 -5.77
N TYR A 64 5.24 -2.46 -4.87
CA TYR A 64 4.59 -1.85 -3.71
C TYR A 64 4.38 -0.33 -3.83
N THR A 65 4.86 0.32 -4.90
CA THR A 65 4.61 1.75 -5.12
C THR A 65 3.63 1.92 -6.27
N ASP A 66 2.52 2.62 -6.03
CA ASP A 66 1.57 3.02 -7.08
C ASP A 66 2.06 4.32 -7.72
N GLU A 67 2.57 4.22 -8.94
CA GLU A 67 3.11 5.33 -9.72
C GLU A 67 2.07 6.43 -10.01
N ARG A 68 0.78 6.08 -10.10
CA ARG A 68 -0.31 7.01 -10.39
C ARG A 68 -0.50 8.05 -9.28
N LEU A 69 -0.01 7.76 -8.09
CA LEU A 69 -0.13 8.60 -6.90
C LEU A 69 1.15 9.40 -6.60
N LEU A 70 2.21 9.23 -7.41
CA LEU A 70 3.46 9.97 -7.24
C LEU A 70 3.32 11.42 -7.73
N PRO A 71 4.06 12.38 -7.13
CA PRO A 71 4.04 13.78 -7.55
C PRO A 71 4.92 13.98 -8.80
N VAL A 72 4.53 13.36 -9.92
CA VAL A 72 5.13 13.56 -11.24
C VAL A 72 4.32 14.63 -11.97
N ALA A 73 4.71 15.90 -11.76
CA ALA A 73 4.13 17.07 -12.41
C ALA A 73 5.23 17.89 -13.09
#